data_AF-A0A162Z064-F1
#
_entry.id   AF-A0A162Z064-F1
#
_cell.length_a   1.000
_cell.length_b   1.000
_cell.length_c   1.000
_cell.angle_alpha   90.00
_cell.angle_beta   90.00
_cell.angle_gamma   90.00
#
_symmetry.space_group_name_H-M   'P 1'
#
loop_
_entity.id
_entity.type
_entity.pdbx_description
1 polymer ?
#
loop_
_entity_poly.entity_id
_entity_poly.type
_entity_poly.pdbx_seq_one_letter_code
_entity_poly.pdbx_strand_id
1 'polypeptide(L)' 'PILWAAPKKKTSHSKKRMRASNKGLQQKENVTTCPACGSNKLLHHLCGNCYSDIKKKAKSQ' A
#
# COMPACT_ATOMS: atom_id res chain seq x y z
N PRO A 1 -22.37 0.29 -31.77
CA PRO A 1 -22.99 -0.09 -30.48
C PRO A 1 -23.43 1.20 -29.75
N ILE A 2 -24.71 1.33 -29.42
CA ILE A 2 -25.26 2.55 -28.80
C ILE A 2 -25.09 2.43 -27.27
N LEU A 3 -24.38 3.37 -26.65
CA LEU A 3 -24.21 3.43 -25.20
C LEU A 3 -25.50 3.99 -24.55
N TRP A 4 -26.29 3.13 -23.92
CA TRP A 4 -27.53 3.53 -23.25
C TRP A 4 -27.30 4.29 -21.92
N ALA A 5 -26.15 4.10 -21.27
CA ALA A 5 -25.75 4.81 -20.06
C ALA A 5 -24.41 5.53 -20.27
N ALA A 6 -24.47 6.80 -20.64
CA ALA A 6 -23.30 7.66 -20.76
C ALA A 6 -23.46 8.92 -19.88
N PRO A 7 -22.37 9.43 -19.29
CA PRO A 7 -22.43 10.69 -18.55
C PRO A 7 -22.84 11.82 -19.48
N LYS A 8 -23.97 12.48 -19.18
CA LYS A 8 -24.51 13.55 -20.02
C LYS A 8 -23.56 14.76 -20.13
N LYS A 9 -22.75 15.01 -19.09
CA LYS A 9 -21.84 16.16 -18.98
C LYS A 9 -20.58 15.80 -18.18
N LYS A 10 -19.48 16.51 -18.46
CA LYS A 10 -18.22 16.43 -17.71
C LYS A 10 -18.42 16.95 -16.28
N THR A 11 -17.85 16.27 -15.29
CA THR A 11 -17.86 16.75 -13.90
C THR A 11 -16.95 17.97 -13.72
N SER A 12 -17.39 18.99 -12.98
CA SER A 12 -16.57 20.16 -12.67
C SER A 12 -15.38 19.81 -11.76
N HIS A 13 -14.34 20.65 -11.78
CA HIS A 13 -13.15 20.48 -10.94
C HIS A 13 -13.50 20.38 -9.44
N SER A 14 -14.39 21.24 -8.95
CA SER A 14 -14.84 21.23 -7.56
C SER A 14 -15.52 19.91 -7.18
N LYS A 15 -16.48 19.45 -8.00
CA LYS A 15 -17.19 18.16 -7.78
C LYS A 15 -16.25 16.95 -7.84
N LYS A 16 -15.21 16.99 -8.68
CA LYS A 16 -14.18 15.95 -8.72
C LYS A 16 -13.32 15.95 -7.45
N ARG A 17 -12.88 17.13 -6.98
CA ARG A 17 -12.04 17.28 -5.78
C ARG A 17 -12.77 16.88 -4.51
N MET A 18 -14.02 17.32 -4.33
CA MET A 18 -14.85 16.93 -3.18
C MET A 18 -15.05 15.42 -3.09
N ARG A 19 -15.25 14.73 -4.22
CA ARG A 19 -15.37 13.27 -4.24
C ARG A 19 -14.07 12.55 -3.87
N ALA A 20 -12.92 13.18 -4.11
CA ALA A 20 -11.60 12.61 -3.84
C ALA A 20 -11.10 12.88 -2.41
N SER A 21 -11.74 13.77 -1.64
CA SER A 21 -11.27 14.16 -0.31
C SER A 21 -11.16 13.00 0.66
N ASN A 22 -12.05 12.01 0.53
CA ASN A 22 -12.13 10.89 1.45
C ASN A 22 -11.17 9.75 1.09
N LYS A 23 -10.31 9.93 0.07
CA LYS A 23 -9.36 8.92 -0.41
C LYS A 23 -7.92 9.17 0.05
N GLY A 24 -7.74 9.90 1.14
CA GLY A 24 -6.42 10.15 1.73
C GLY A 24 -5.78 8.85 2.24
N LEU A 25 -4.44 8.80 2.23
CA LEU A 25 -3.72 7.69 2.87
C LEU A 25 -3.94 7.76 4.38
N GLN A 26 -4.36 6.64 4.97
CA GLN A 26 -4.45 6.49 6.41
C GLN A 26 -3.05 6.30 7.00
N GLN A 27 -2.82 6.89 8.16
CA GLN A 27 -1.60 6.69 8.93
C GLN A 27 -1.53 5.24 9.40
N LYS A 28 -0.36 4.62 9.26
CA LYS A 28 -0.11 3.23 9.68
C LYS A 28 0.67 3.22 10.98
N GLU A 29 0.01 2.77 12.05
CA GLU A 29 0.63 2.61 13.38
C GLU A 29 1.25 1.22 13.57
N ASN A 30 1.03 0.31 12.62
CA ASN A 30 1.46 -1.08 12.70
C ASN A 30 2.91 -1.31 12.25
N VAL A 31 3.79 -0.31 12.38
CA VAL A 31 5.21 -0.41 12.04
C VAL A 31 6.00 -0.61 13.33
N THR A 32 6.71 -1.73 13.45
CA THR A 32 7.52 -2.10 14.63
C THR A 32 8.96 -2.39 14.22
N THR A 33 9.90 -2.35 15.16
CA THR A 33 11.29 -2.70 14.90
C THR A 33 11.49 -4.22 14.91
N CYS A 34 12.38 -4.71 14.04
CA CYS A 34 12.74 -6.13 14.00
C CYS A 34 13.72 -6.45 15.15
N PRO A 35 13.50 -7.52 15.94
CA PRO A 35 14.41 -7.86 17.04
C PRO A 35 15.78 -8.38 16.59
N ALA A 36 15.91 -8.89 15.35
CA ALA A 36 17.16 -9.47 14.87
C ALA A 36 18.07 -8.45 14.16
N CYS A 37 17.50 -7.58 13.32
CA CYS A 37 18.27 -6.65 12.48
C CYS A 37 17.99 -5.16 12.76
N GLY A 38 17.06 -4.84 13.67
CA GLY A 38 16.71 -3.47 14.03
C GLY A 38 15.89 -2.69 12.97
N SER A 39 15.73 -3.21 11.76
CA SER A 39 14.97 -2.53 10.70
C SER A 39 13.46 -2.54 10.96
N ASN A 40 12.75 -1.58 10.37
CA ASN A 40 11.30 -1.50 10.47
C ASN A 40 10.63 -2.66 9.73
N LYS A 41 9.65 -3.27 10.38
CA LYS A 41 8.78 -4.31 9.82
C LYS A 41 7.33 -4.04 10.20
N LEU A 42 6.39 -4.68 9.51
CA LEU A 42 4.99 -4.63 9.90
C LEU A 42 4.71 -5.57 11.09
N LEU A 43 3.74 -5.18 11.93
CA LEU A 43 3.21 -6.01 13.01
C LEU A 43 2.70 -7.34 12.43
N HIS A 44 2.97 -8.47 13.08
CA HIS A 44 2.63 -9.84 12.63
C HIS A 44 3.26 -10.32 11.30
N HIS A 45 4.12 -9.52 10.67
CA HIS A 45 4.87 -9.94 9.48
C HIS A 45 6.32 -10.30 9.82
N LEU A 46 6.88 -11.21 9.02
CA LEU A 46 8.31 -11.48 8.98
C LEU A 46 9.06 -10.26 8.44
N CYS A 47 10.27 -10.03 8.95
CA CYS A 47 11.12 -8.96 8.44
C CYS A 47 11.60 -9.31 7.02
N GLY A 48 11.35 -8.42 6.06
CA GLY A 48 11.77 -8.62 4.67
C GLY A 48 13.28 -8.77 4.53
N ASN A 49 14.07 -8.02 5.32
CA ASN A 49 15.53 -8.07 5.25
C ASN A 49 16.08 -9.40 5.77
N CYS A 50 15.71 -9.78 7.00
CA CYS A 50 16.11 -11.08 7.58
C CYS A 50 15.69 -12.26 6.71
N TYR A 51 14.46 -12.22 6.20
CA TYR A 51 13.97 -13.29 5.32
C TYR A 51 14.80 -13.39 4.04
N SER A 52 15.18 -12.26 3.44
CA SER A 52 16.00 -12.26 2.23
C SER A 52 17.40 -12.82 2.47
N ASP A 53 18.00 -12.54 3.63
CA ASP A 53 19.34 -13.03 3.99
C ASP A 53 19.32 -14.53 4.27
N ILE A 54 18.32 -15.00 5.03
CA ILE A 54 18.12 -16.43 5.30
C ILE A 54 17.89 -17.19 3.99
N LYS A 55 17.03 -16.65 3.10
CA LYS A 55 16.74 -17.26 1.80
C LYS A 55 17.97 -17.37 0.90
N LYS A 56 18.85 -16.36 0.90
CA LYS A 56 20.12 -16.41 0.14
C LYS A 56 21.04 -17.49 0.69
N LYS A 57 21.23 -17.53 2.02
CA LYS A 57 22.04 -18.56 2.69
C LYS A 57 21.54 -19.97 2.42
N ALA A 58 20.23 -20.18 2.48
CA ALA A 58 19.60 -21.47 2.20
C ALA A 58 19.73 -21.89 0.73
N LYS A 59 19.88 -20.95 -0.21
CA LYS A 59 20.06 -21.24 -1.65
C LYS A 59 21.51 -21.53 -2.01
N SER A 60 22.47 -20.96 -1.28
CA SER A 60 23.91 -21.20 -1.50
C SER A 60 24.41 -22.51 -0.91
N GLN A 61 23.59 -23.15 -0.07
CA GLN A 61 23.88 -24.43 0.55
C GLN A 61 23.36 -25.59 -0.29
#